data_AF-A0A925ZR72-F1
#
_entry.id   AF-A0A925ZR72-F1
#
_cell.length_a   1.000
_cell.length_b   1.000
_cell.length_c   1.000
_cell.angle_alpha   90.00
_cell.angle_beta   90.00
_cell.angle_gamma   90.00
#
_symmetry.space_group_name_H-M   'P 1'
#
loop_
_entity.id
_entity.type
_entity.pdbx_description
1 polymer ?
#
loop_
_entity_poly.entity_id
_entity_poly.type
_entity_poly.pdbx_seq_one_letter_code
_entity_poly.pdbx_strand_id
1 'polypeptide(L)'
;MFRPVGSLALLLTACSYDTRDDAMAAGSSSSSAVESSGAPTGADTHGDEHDAPEVRLDVPGEHESSTANEDAECTSFTDSGSVTKRPADIIFVVDNSPSMIEETQAVQQQLNAFSQQIVDAGIDIRVLLLTAYPNPNAAPEIDTGVCIDPPLGGGGCPEDDDNQPIFAHVQQQIGSQHALAKILDTNAIWQPMMRPDSTKHIIVVSDDDSYVAAAEFDAQFLALDPSHAGYALDGIVATEPCGEGSVGEQYIALAELTGGVIGNLCEQEFQPLFDALSTAVLAGSSLSCTWPMPEAPEGKLIDPSSVEIVLTIDGVPITTGRVENAEACNPDQHGWYFDDPTAPTQIINCAQTCNDLEAAMTAELEIQVGCASSPAG
;
A
#
# COMPACT_ATOMS: atom_id res chain seq x y z
N MET A 1 -37.27 -52.03 -39.73
CA MET A 1 -36.54 -53.31 -39.61
C MET A 1 -35.51 -53.10 -38.52
N PHE A 2 -35.82 -53.57 -37.31
CA PHE A 2 -35.04 -53.42 -36.08
C PHE A 2 -33.98 -54.52 -36.00
N ARG A 3 -32.75 -54.20 -35.57
CA ARG A 3 -31.80 -55.06 -34.83
C ARG A 3 -30.44 -54.35 -34.58
N PRO A 4 -29.65 -54.69 -33.54
CA PRO A 4 -29.84 -54.18 -32.19
C PRO A 4 -28.55 -53.64 -31.50
N VAL A 5 -28.81 -52.92 -30.40
CA VAL A 5 -28.09 -52.75 -29.13
C VAL A 5 -26.84 -53.62 -28.88
N GLY A 6 -25.75 -52.96 -28.49
CA GLY A 6 -24.65 -53.53 -27.72
C GLY A 6 -24.37 -52.69 -26.48
N SER A 7 -24.98 -53.06 -25.35
CA SER A 7 -24.59 -52.62 -24.01
C SER A 7 -23.22 -53.22 -23.66
N LEU A 8 -22.34 -52.41 -23.05
CA LEU A 8 -21.33 -52.95 -22.16
C LEU A 8 -21.20 -52.06 -20.92
N ALA A 9 -21.17 -52.74 -19.78
CA ALA A 9 -21.42 -52.22 -18.46
C ALA A 9 -20.18 -51.58 -17.80
N LEU A 10 -20.46 -50.48 -17.10
CA LEU A 10 -20.06 -50.12 -15.74
C LEU A 10 -18.95 -50.98 -15.07
N LEU A 11 -17.85 -50.31 -14.71
CA LEU A 11 -16.96 -50.71 -13.60
C LEU A 11 -16.57 -49.45 -12.82
N LEU A 12 -17.34 -49.18 -11.76
CA LEU A 12 -16.89 -48.33 -10.65
C LEU A 12 -15.84 -49.11 -9.86
N THR A 13 -14.71 -48.47 -9.57
CA THR A 13 -13.78 -48.92 -8.53
C THR A 13 -13.73 -47.83 -7.47
N ALA A 14 -14.46 -48.05 -6.38
CA ALA A 14 -14.34 -47.29 -5.16
C ALA A 14 -13.28 -47.96 -4.27
N CYS A 15 -12.30 -47.19 -3.80
CA CYS A 15 -11.46 -47.59 -2.68
C CYS A 15 -12.14 -47.13 -1.39
N SER A 16 -12.64 -48.11 -0.64
CA SER A 16 -13.15 -47.98 0.72
C SER A 16 -11.97 -48.00 1.69
N TYR A 17 -11.91 -47.08 2.65
CA TYR A 17 -11.15 -47.29 3.89
C TYR A 17 -12.15 -47.22 5.06
N ASP A 18 -12.24 -48.32 5.79
CA ASP A 18 -12.99 -48.42 7.05
C ASP A 18 -12.00 -48.38 8.22
N THR A 19 -12.55 -47.95 9.33
CA THR A 19 -12.01 -47.45 10.59
C THR A 19 -11.69 -48.55 11.62
N ARG A 20 -11.03 -48.10 12.71
CA ARG A 20 -10.97 -48.66 14.10
C ARG A 20 -9.85 -49.70 14.39
N ASP A 21 -9.11 -49.68 15.50
CA ASP A 21 -9.36 -49.22 16.88
C ASP A 21 -8.08 -48.81 17.67
N ASP A 22 -8.31 -47.90 18.63
CA ASP A 22 -7.78 -47.71 20.00
C ASP A 22 -6.38 -48.17 20.45
N ALA A 23 -5.62 -47.23 21.03
CA ALA A 23 -5.34 -47.12 22.48
C ALA A 23 -3.96 -46.48 22.75
N MET A 24 -3.90 -45.36 23.49
CA MET A 24 -2.91 -45.14 24.55
C MET A 24 -3.33 -43.97 25.46
N ALA A 25 -3.00 -44.15 26.73
CA ALA A 25 -3.69 -43.65 27.91
C ALA A 25 -3.22 -42.28 28.42
N ALA A 26 -4.13 -41.66 29.17
CA ALA A 26 -3.93 -40.51 30.04
C ALA A 26 -3.00 -40.83 31.24
N GLY A 27 -2.25 -39.82 31.67
CA GLY A 27 -1.52 -39.79 32.94
C GLY A 27 -1.62 -38.41 33.58
N SER A 28 -2.21 -38.37 34.78
CA SER A 28 -2.51 -37.22 35.61
C SER A 28 -1.59 -37.18 36.84
N SER A 29 -1.20 -35.98 37.29
CA SER A 29 -1.02 -35.56 38.71
C SER A 29 -0.34 -34.18 38.74
N SER A 30 -1.04 -33.08 39.07
CA SER A 30 -1.18 -32.44 40.41
C SER A 30 0.15 -31.88 40.96
N SER A 31 0.29 -30.68 41.53
CA SER A 31 -0.65 -29.91 42.36
C SER A 31 -0.09 -28.49 42.69
N SER A 32 -1.03 -27.54 42.84
CA SER A 32 -1.14 -26.46 43.87
C SER A 32 -0.05 -25.36 43.96
N ALA A 33 -0.35 -24.07 43.72
CA ALA A 33 -1.17 -23.09 44.48
C ALA A 33 -0.48 -22.66 45.81
N VAL A 34 -0.50 -21.43 46.35
CA VAL A 34 -1.48 -20.33 46.42
C VAL A 34 -0.74 -19.02 46.83
N GLU A 35 -1.34 -17.87 46.52
CA GLU A 35 -1.09 -16.51 47.01
C GLU A 35 -0.98 -16.34 48.55
N SER A 36 -0.34 -15.24 49.00
CA SER A 36 -1.00 -14.15 49.77
C SER A 36 -0.02 -13.34 50.66
N SER A 37 -0.02 -12.02 50.41
CA SER A 37 -0.10 -10.87 51.34
C SER A 37 0.63 -10.86 52.70
N GLY A 38 1.26 -9.71 52.98
CA GLY A 38 1.23 -9.09 54.32
C GLY A 38 2.56 -8.63 54.90
N ALA A 39 2.75 -7.31 54.98
CA ALA A 39 3.75 -6.60 55.79
C ALA A 39 3.62 -6.94 57.30
N PRO A 40 4.56 -6.63 58.23
CA PRO A 40 4.93 -5.23 58.56
C PRO A 40 6.36 -4.95 59.16
N THR A 41 6.68 -3.65 59.24
CA THR A 41 7.44 -2.91 60.30
C THR A 41 8.89 -3.25 60.68
N GLY A 42 9.72 -2.19 60.76
CA GLY A 42 10.55 -1.96 61.95
C GLY A 42 12.04 -1.58 61.75
N ALA A 43 12.32 -0.27 61.75
CA ALA A 43 13.27 0.45 62.61
C ALA A 43 14.80 0.16 62.63
N ASP A 44 15.55 1.28 62.60
CA ASP A 44 16.78 1.61 63.37
C ASP A 44 18.11 0.88 63.03
N THR A 45 19.34 1.43 63.16
CA THR A 45 19.93 2.73 63.53
C THR A 45 21.47 2.66 63.31
N HIS A 46 22.09 3.84 63.13
CA HIS A 46 23.38 4.32 63.67
C HIS A 46 24.76 3.83 63.18
N GLY A 47 25.64 4.83 63.04
CA GLY A 47 27.09 4.71 62.87
C GLY A 47 27.80 6.06 62.67
N ASP A 48 27.69 6.96 63.66
CA ASP A 48 28.60 8.08 63.99
C ASP A 48 30.07 7.61 64.08
N GLU A 49 31.16 8.38 64.03
CA GLU A 49 31.50 9.79 64.30
C GLU A 49 33.01 9.95 63.91
N HIS A 50 33.49 11.18 63.65
CA HIS A 50 34.69 11.77 64.30
C HIS A 50 35.20 13.05 63.60
N ASP A 51 34.75 14.19 64.13
CA ASP A 51 35.55 15.22 64.83
C ASP A 51 36.73 15.96 64.12
N ALA A 52 36.41 17.17 63.62
CA ALA A 52 36.96 18.54 63.90
C ALA A 52 38.50 18.80 63.96
N PRO A 53 39.01 20.05 63.68
CA PRO A 53 38.56 21.29 64.31
C PRO A 53 38.42 22.55 63.43
N GLU A 54 37.74 23.53 64.04
CA GLU A 54 37.28 24.84 63.57
C GLU A 54 38.37 25.91 63.33
N VAL A 55 38.10 26.86 62.43
CA VAL A 55 38.30 28.31 62.68
C VAL A 55 37.20 29.09 61.93
N ARG A 56 36.44 29.90 62.68
CA ARG A 56 35.32 30.76 62.23
C ARG A 56 35.82 32.05 61.58
N LEU A 57 35.10 32.54 60.56
CA LEU A 57 34.89 33.98 60.34
C LEU A 57 33.50 34.19 59.69
N ASP A 58 32.60 34.82 60.45
CA ASP A 58 31.26 35.24 60.04
C ASP A 58 31.33 36.47 59.11
N VAL A 59 30.42 36.57 58.10
CA VAL A 59 29.68 37.76 57.58
C VAL A 59 29.20 37.52 56.12
N PRO A 60 27.99 38.01 55.72
CA PRO A 60 27.03 37.26 54.90
C PRO A 60 26.90 37.73 53.45
N GLY A 61 26.28 36.90 52.60
CA GLY A 61 25.55 37.40 51.43
C GLY A 61 25.58 36.49 50.21
N GLU A 62 24.37 36.07 49.83
CA GLU A 62 23.89 35.92 48.44
C GLU A 62 24.23 34.63 47.70
N HIS A 63 23.19 33.77 47.65
CA HIS A 63 22.79 32.87 46.58
C HIS A 63 23.91 32.40 45.64
N GLU A 64 24.29 31.13 45.80
CA GLU A 64 24.90 30.34 44.74
C GLU A 64 23.97 30.35 43.52
N SER A 65 24.26 31.25 42.59
CA SER A 65 24.00 31.04 41.18
C SER A 65 24.95 29.94 40.74
N SER A 66 24.49 28.69 40.86
CA SER A 66 25.04 27.63 40.03
C SER A 66 24.88 28.09 38.59
N THR A 67 26.00 28.28 37.90
CA THR A 67 26.06 28.34 36.45
C THR A 67 25.58 27.01 35.88
N ALA A 68 24.27 26.85 35.82
CA ALA A 68 23.63 25.91 34.93
C ALA A 68 23.52 26.62 33.57
N ASN A 69 24.35 26.19 32.62
CA ASN A 69 24.10 26.41 31.21
C ASN A 69 22.69 25.90 30.91
N GLU A 70 21.73 26.80 30.79
CA GLU A 70 20.43 26.53 30.15
C GLU A 70 20.49 27.07 28.72
N ASP A 71 21.47 26.61 27.95
CA ASP A 71 21.56 26.88 26.52
C ASP A 71 21.52 25.56 25.75
N ALA A 72 20.33 25.31 25.20
CA ALA A 72 20.05 24.67 23.92
C ALA A 72 20.97 23.53 23.44
N GLU A 73 20.46 22.29 23.48
CA GLU A 73 20.81 21.30 22.45
C GLU A 73 19.53 20.79 21.76
N CYS A 74 19.17 21.43 20.64
CA CYS A 74 18.81 20.70 19.42
C CYS A 74 19.81 21.18 18.38
N THR A 75 20.96 20.52 18.31
CA THR A 75 22.09 20.93 17.45
C THR A 75 21.79 20.62 15.97
N SER A 76 20.88 19.70 15.69
CA SER A 76 20.22 19.44 14.42
C SER A 76 19.29 18.24 14.64
N PHE A 77 18.29 18.07 13.79
CA PHE A 77 17.61 16.79 13.66
C PHE A 77 17.53 16.41 12.17
N THR A 78 17.64 15.12 11.92
CA THR A 78 17.47 14.53 10.61
C THR A 78 16.08 13.91 10.57
N ASP A 79 15.24 14.39 9.67
CA ASP A 79 14.02 13.67 9.29
C ASP A 79 14.36 12.81 8.08
N SER A 80 14.62 11.54 8.36
CA SER A 80 14.79 10.51 7.33
C SER A 80 13.41 9.97 6.99
N GLY A 81 12.71 10.66 6.10
CA GLY A 81 11.52 10.12 5.46
C GLY A 81 11.95 9.30 4.24
N SER A 82 11.54 8.04 4.14
CA SER A 82 11.40 7.47 2.80
C SER A 82 10.48 8.44 2.06
N VAL A 83 10.91 9.01 0.93
CA VAL A 83 9.99 9.82 0.13
C VAL A 83 8.76 8.95 -0.07
N THR A 84 7.63 9.40 0.46
CA THR A 84 6.45 8.56 0.49
C THR A 84 6.04 8.36 -0.96
N LYS A 85 6.13 7.10 -1.39
CA LYS A 85 5.67 6.64 -2.70
C LYS A 85 4.27 7.20 -2.93
N ARG A 86 4.03 7.83 -4.08
CA ARG A 86 2.68 8.31 -4.40
C ARG A 86 1.70 7.15 -4.20
N PRO A 87 0.58 7.38 -3.49
CA PRO A 87 -0.39 6.32 -3.28
C PRO A 87 -0.90 5.78 -4.63
N ALA A 88 -1.33 4.53 -4.66
CA ALA A 88 -1.99 3.97 -5.84
C ALA A 88 -3.38 3.45 -5.48
N ASP A 89 -4.35 3.74 -6.33
CA ASP A 89 -5.69 3.17 -6.22
C ASP A 89 -5.98 2.30 -7.43
N ILE A 90 -6.43 1.08 -7.15
CA ILE A 90 -6.52 -0.01 -8.10
C ILE A 90 -7.99 -0.45 -8.18
N ILE A 91 -8.57 -0.42 -9.37
CA ILE A 91 -9.88 -1.01 -9.67
C ILE A 91 -9.63 -2.36 -10.34
N PHE A 92 -9.91 -3.44 -9.63
CA PHE A 92 -9.79 -4.80 -10.12
C PHE A 92 -11.16 -5.29 -10.58
N VAL A 93 -11.34 -5.59 -11.87
CA VAL A 93 -12.61 -6.03 -12.44
C VAL A 93 -12.45 -7.44 -12.97
N VAL A 94 -13.26 -8.35 -12.45
CA VAL A 94 -13.18 -9.77 -12.79
C VAL A 94 -14.48 -10.18 -13.44
N ASP A 95 -14.38 -10.61 -14.69
CA ASP A 95 -15.45 -11.29 -15.40
C ASP A 95 -15.84 -12.56 -14.65
N ASN A 96 -17.13 -12.66 -14.33
CA ASN A 96 -17.71 -13.78 -13.62
C ASN A 96 -18.68 -14.57 -14.51
N SER A 97 -18.49 -14.50 -15.83
CA SER A 97 -19.17 -15.36 -16.79
C SER A 97 -18.84 -16.84 -16.57
N PRO A 98 -19.71 -17.78 -16.99
CA PRO A 98 -19.50 -19.21 -16.72
C PRO A 98 -18.24 -19.83 -17.34
N SER A 99 -17.57 -19.18 -18.29
CA SER A 99 -16.29 -19.66 -18.83
C SER A 99 -15.11 -19.37 -17.90
N MET A 100 -15.25 -18.43 -16.97
CA MET A 100 -14.20 -17.95 -16.05
C MET A 100 -14.05 -18.77 -14.75
N ILE A 101 -14.56 -20.00 -14.69
CA ILE A 101 -14.62 -20.79 -13.43
C ILE A 101 -13.22 -21.15 -12.94
N GLU A 102 -12.33 -21.58 -13.84
CA GLU A 102 -10.96 -21.98 -13.45
C GLU A 102 -10.12 -20.72 -13.13
N GLU A 103 -10.36 -19.64 -13.86
CA GLU A 103 -9.70 -18.35 -13.78
C GLU A 103 -10.04 -17.64 -12.47
N THR A 104 -11.31 -17.64 -12.04
CA THR A 104 -11.76 -16.98 -10.80
C THR A 104 -11.17 -17.62 -9.53
N GLN A 105 -10.87 -18.92 -9.56
CA GLN A 105 -10.13 -19.58 -8.47
C GLN A 105 -8.66 -19.16 -8.45
N ALA A 106 -8.03 -19.05 -9.63
CA ALA A 106 -6.67 -18.54 -9.76
C ALA A 106 -6.58 -17.10 -9.26
N VAL A 107 -7.53 -16.24 -9.66
CA VAL A 107 -7.64 -14.84 -9.22
C VAL A 107 -7.66 -14.73 -7.69
N GLN A 108 -8.48 -15.54 -7.00
CA GLN A 108 -8.55 -15.51 -5.53
C GLN A 108 -7.20 -15.81 -4.86
N GLN A 109 -6.50 -16.86 -5.31
CA GLN A 109 -5.20 -17.23 -4.75
C GLN A 109 -4.13 -16.18 -5.05
N GLN A 110 -4.17 -15.64 -6.26
CA GLN A 110 -3.17 -14.70 -6.75
C GLN A 110 -3.34 -13.29 -6.17
N LEU A 111 -4.58 -12.82 -5.94
CA LEU A 111 -4.83 -11.53 -5.29
C LEU A 111 -4.27 -11.46 -3.87
N ASN A 112 -4.33 -12.56 -3.12
CA ASN A 112 -3.71 -12.63 -1.80
C ASN A 112 -2.18 -12.58 -1.88
N ALA A 113 -1.57 -13.28 -2.84
CA ALA A 113 -0.12 -13.19 -3.07
C ALA A 113 0.31 -11.77 -3.49
N PHE A 114 -0.46 -11.15 -4.38
CA PHE A 114 -0.28 -9.77 -4.83
C PHE A 114 -0.32 -8.77 -3.67
N SER A 115 -1.30 -8.92 -2.77
CA SER A 115 -1.40 -8.03 -1.60
C SER A 115 -0.15 -8.06 -0.72
N GLN A 116 0.45 -9.25 -0.54
CA GLN A 116 1.67 -9.39 0.24
C GLN A 116 2.85 -8.69 -0.45
N GLN A 117 2.98 -8.82 -1.78
CA GLN A 117 4.04 -8.17 -2.53
C GLN A 117 3.98 -6.65 -2.42
N ILE A 118 2.78 -6.06 -2.48
CA ILE A 118 2.63 -4.61 -2.36
C ILE A 118 2.89 -4.14 -0.92
N VAL A 119 2.40 -4.87 0.08
CA VAL A 119 2.69 -4.57 1.48
C VAL A 119 4.19 -4.62 1.74
N ASP A 120 4.89 -5.63 1.21
CA ASP A 120 6.34 -5.77 1.32
C ASP A 120 7.07 -4.64 0.58
N ALA A 121 6.49 -4.11 -0.51
CA ALA A 121 7.02 -2.97 -1.24
C ALA A 121 6.78 -1.62 -0.53
N GLY A 122 5.99 -1.57 0.55
CA GLY A 122 5.74 -0.37 1.35
C GLY A 122 4.95 0.72 0.60
N ILE A 123 4.06 0.32 -0.30
CA ILE A 123 3.24 1.26 -1.10
C ILE A 123 1.88 1.44 -0.43
N ASP A 124 1.43 2.69 -0.31
CA ASP A 124 0.09 3.01 0.19
C ASP A 124 -0.97 2.76 -0.90
N ILE A 125 -1.62 1.60 -0.84
CA ILE A 125 -2.62 1.18 -1.83
C ILE A 125 -4.05 1.12 -1.31
N ARG A 126 -4.99 1.31 -2.24
CA ARG A 126 -6.38 0.90 -2.08
C ARG A 126 -6.80 0.04 -3.26
N VAL A 127 -7.40 -1.10 -2.97
CA VAL A 127 -7.89 -2.05 -3.96
C VAL A 127 -9.41 -2.09 -3.89
N LEU A 128 -10.05 -1.81 -5.00
CA LEU A 128 -11.48 -1.98 -5.20
C LEU A 128 -11.69 -3.19 -6.10
N LEU A 129 -12.31 -4.24 -5.57
CA LEU A 129 -12.69 -5.41 -6.36
C LEU A 129 -14.13 -5.25 -6.85
N LEU A 130 -14.33 -5.30 -8.17
CA LEU A 130 -15.62 -5.19 -8.84
C LEU A 130 -15.95 -6.53 -9.50
N THR A 131 -16.63 -7.40 -8.76
CA THR A 131 -17.10 -8.69 -9.24
C THR A 131 -18.22 -9.23 -8.34
N ALA A 132 -18.67 -10.46 -8.57
CA ALA A 132 -19.69 -11.08 -7.76
C ALA A 132 -19.08 -11.84 -6.58
N TYR A 133 -19.75 -11.82 -5.44
CA TYR A 133 -19.57 -12.75 -4.33
C TYR A 133 -20.02 -14.16 -4.71
N PRO A 134 -19.45 -15.19 -4.05
CA PRO A 134 -19.93 -16.56 -4.14
C PRO A 134 -21.43 -16.64 -3.83
N ASN A 135 -22.14 -17.42 -4.64
CA ASN A 135 -23.56 -17.67 -4.43
C ASN A 135 -23.74 -19.00 -3.69
N PRO A 136 -24.17 -18.99 -2.41
CA PRO A 136 -24.32 -20.22 -1.63
C PRO A 136 -25.41 -21.17 -2.18
N ASN A 137 -26.24 -20.70 -3.11
CA ASN A 137 -27.26 -21.50 -3.79
C ASN A 137 -26.83 -21.98 -5.18
N ALA A 138 -25.69 -21.52 -5.69
CA ALA A 138 -25.09 -22.05 -6.90
C ALA A 138 -24.35 -23.36 -6.59
N ALA A 139 -24.23 -24.24 -7.59
CA ALA A 139 -23.35 -25.39 -7.44
C ALA A 139 -21.90 -24.90 -7.48
N PRO A 140 -20.98 -25.42 -6.64
CA PRO A 140 -19.59 -24.96 -6.62
C PRO A 140 -18.89 -25.04 -7.97
N GLU A 141 -19.34 -25.95 -8.84
CA GLU A 141 -18.79 -26.15 -10.18
C GLU A 141 -19.23 -25.10 -11.21
N ILE A 142 -20.10 -24.16 -10.84
CA ILE A 142 -20.56 -23.06 -11.71
C ILE A 142 -20.51 -21.70 -11.01
N ASP A 143 -20.04 -21.66 -9.76
CA ASP A 143 -19.94 -20.43 -8.99
C ASP A 143 -18.61 -19.73 -9.31
N THR A 144 -18.72 -18.60 -10.00
CA THR A 144 -17.61 -17.73 -10.40
C THR A 144 -17.43 -16.57 -9.44
N GLY A 145 -18.11 -16.61 -8.30
CA GLY A 145 -17.95 -15.60 -7.27
C GLY A 145 -16.57 -15.64 -6.62
N VAL A 146 -16.07 -14.46 -6.29
CA VAL A 146 -14.74 -14.26 -5.70
C VAL A 146 -14.91 -13.87 -4.24
N CYS A 147 -14.16 -14.50 -3.34
CA CYS A 147 -14.07 -14.05 -1.95
C CYS A 147 -12.60 -13.90 -1.58
N ILE A 148 -12.23 -12.79 -0.93
CA ILE A 148 -10.83 -12.49 -0.67
C ILE A 148 -10.55 -12.66 0.82
N ASP A 149 -9.87 -13.76 1.15
CA ASP A 149 -9.39 -13.99 2.51
C ASP A 149 -8.34 -12.95 2.94
N PRO A 150 -8.05 -12.81 4.25
CA PRO A 150 -6.91 -12.03 4.73
C PRO A 150 -5.58 -12.47 4.08
N PRO A 151 -4.62 -11.55 3.85
CA PRO A 151 -4.54 -10.22 4.46
C PRO A 151 -5.20 -9.08 3.67
N LEU A 152 -5.58 -9.30 2.40
CA LEU A 152 -6.17 -8.23 1.58
C LEU A 152 -7.60 -7.94 2.02
N GLY A 153 -8.46 -8.96 1.96
CA GLY A 153 -9.87 -8.87 2.35
C GLY A 153 -10.12 -9.41 3.76
N GLY A 154 -11.40 -9.48 4.12
CA GLY A 154 -11.87 -10.02 5.39
C GLY A 154 -12.25 -11.50 5.34
N GLY A 155 -12.50 -12.06 4.14
CA GLY A 155 -12.86 -13.47 3.91
C GLY A 155 -14.29 -13.87 4.31
N GLY A 156 -15.08 -12.96 4.87
CA GLY A 156 -16.43 -13.24 5.38
C GLY A 156 -17.55 -12.90 4.39
N CYS A 157 -17.41 -13.27 3.12
CA CYS A 157 -18.37 -12.88 2.08
C CYS A 157 -19.82 -13.33 2.34
N PRO A 158 -20.83 -12.51 2.01
CA PRO A 158 -20.72 -11.14 1.47
C PRO A 158 -20.68 -10.05 2.56
N GLU A 159 -20.82 -10.38 3.85
CA GLU A 159 -21.08 -9.40 4.92
C GLU A 159 -19.80 -8.81 5.52
N ASP A 160 -18.71 -9.59 5.56
CA ASP A 160 -17.45 -9.27 6.24
C ASP A 160 -16.23 -9.48 5.31
N ASP A 161 -16.35 -9.15 4.02
CA ASP A 161 -15.23 -9.24 3.05
C ASP A 161 -14.37 -7.96 2.96
N ASP A 162 -14.92 -6.81 3.34
CA ASP A 162 -14.21 -5.53 3.28
C ASP A 162 -13.10 -5.43 4.34
N ASN A 163 -12.00 -4.76 3.98
CA ASN A 163 -10.89 -4.45 4.88
C ASN A 163 -10.44 -3.00 4.68
N GLN A 164 -11.31 -2.07 5.04
CA GLN A 164 -11.09 -0.65 4.82
C GLN A 164 -9.96 -0.10 5.71
N PRO A 165 -9.15 0.86 5.20
CA PRO A 165 -9.29 1.55 3.91
C PRO A 165 -8.62 0.83 2.72
N ILE A 166 -7.97 -0.31 2.94
CA ILE A 166 -7.09 -0.95 1.96
C ILE A 166 -7.89 -1.70 0.89
N PHE A 167 -9.00 -2.32 1.27
CA PHE A 167 -9.81 -3.15 0.37
C PHE A 167 -11.30 -2.88 0.54
N ALA A 168 -12.01 -2.79 -0.59
CA ALA A 168 -13.46 -2.97 -0.60
C ALA A 168 -13.90 -3.80 -1.80
N HIS A 169 -14.95 -4.58 -1.60
CA HIS A 169 -15.55 -5.40 -2.63
C HIS A 169 -16.92 -4.85 -3.02
N VAL A 170 -17.03 -4.39 -4.26
CA VAL A 170 -18.27 -3.91 -4.86
C VAL A 170 -18.94 -5.04 -5.64
N GLN A 171 -19.99 -5.61 -5.05
CA GLN A 171 -20.82 -6.63 -5.68
C GLN A 171 -21.35 -6.17 -7.04
N GLN A 172 -20.90 -6.80 -8.12
CA GLN A 172 -21.42 -6.62 -9.48
C GLN A 172 -21.40 -7.93 -10.27
N GLN A 173 -22.45 -8.15 -11.05
CA GLN A 173 -22.41 -9.18 -12.09
C GLN A 173 -21.72 -8.59 -13.33
N ILE A 174 -20.54 -9.13 -13.64
CA ILE A 174 -19.71 -8.77 -14.78
C ILE A 174 -19.81 -9.91 -15.79
N GLY A 175 -20.65 -9.76 -16.81
CA GLY A 175 -20.67 -10.72 -17.90
C GLY A 175 -19.49 -10.51 -18.86
N SER A 176 -19.21 -11.52 -19.68
CA SER A 176 -18.17 -11.64 -20.71
C SER A 176 -17.65 -10.33 -21.33
N GLN A 177 -18.55 -9.41 -21.68
CA GLN A 177 -18.21 -8.25 -22.51
C GLN A 177 -18.50 -6.91 -21.83
N HIS A 178 -18.74 -6.93 -20.51
CA HIS A 178 -19.28 -5.79 -19.76
C HIS A 178 -18.30 -5.13 -18.79
N ALA A 179 -17.06 -5.63 -18.64
CA ALA A 179 -16.13 -5.14 -17.61
C ALA A 179 -15.94 -3.61 -17.66
N LEU A 180 -15.61 -3.05 -18.83
CA LEU A 180 -15.43 -1.60 -19.00
C LEU A 180 -16.72 -0.80 -18.73
N ALA A 181 -17.86 -1.26 -19.27
CA ALA A 181 -19.14 -0.61 -19.02
C ALA A 181 -19.48 -0.57 -17.53
N LYS A 182 -19.17 -1.65 -16.80
CA LYS A 182 -19.43 -1.77 -15.36
C LYS A 182 -18.58 -0.84 -14.53
N ILE A 183 -17.33 -0.57 -14.91
CA ILE A 183 -16.52 0.47 -14.26
C ILE A 183 -17.23 1.82 -14.37
N LEU A 184 -17.64 2.21 -15.57
CA LEU A 184 -18.28 3.52 -15.79
C LEU A 184 -19.63 3.62 -15.06
N ASP A 185 -20.47 2.58 -15.15
CA ASP A 185 -21.81 2.55 -14.54
C ASP A 185 -21.76 2.60 -13.00
N THR A 186 -20.67 2.11 -12.40
CA THR A 186 -20.53 2.03 -10.94
C THR A 186 -19.69 3.15 -10.34
N ASN A 187 -19.32 4.18 -11.13
CA ASN A 187 -18.52 5.31 -10.69
C ASN A 187 -18.97 5.93 -9.36
N ALA A 188 -20.27 6.13 -9.18
CA ALA A 188 -20.80 6.71 -7.94
C ALA A 188 -20.53 5.87 -6.68
N ILE A 189 -20.22 4.58 -6.83
CA ILE A 189 -19.95 3.64 -5.74
C ILE A 189 -18.46 3.62 -5.41
N TRP A 190 -17.59 3.49 -6.41
CA TRP A 190 -16.15 3.32 -6.19
C TRP A 190 -15.37 4.64 -6.12
N GLN A 191 -15.87 5.73 -6.72
CA GLN A 191 -15.18 7.03 -6.76
C GLN A 191 -14.77 7.55 -5.36
N PRO A 192 -15.59 7.41 -4.29
CA PRO A 192 -15.19 7.87 -2.96
C PRO A 192 -13.95 7.17 -2.39
N MET A 193 -13.57 6.01 -2.92
CA MET A 193 -12.35 5.30 -2.52
C MET A 193 -11.11 5.78 -3.25
N MET A 194 -11.28 6.43 -4.40
CA MET A 194 -10.21 6.97 -5.23
C MET A 194 -9.75 8.32 -4.69
N ARG A 195 -8.48 8.38 -4.30
CA ARG A 195 -7.81 9.58 -3.80
C ARG A 195 -7.44 10.49 -4.97
N PRO A 196 -7.59 11.82 -4.86
CA PRO A 196 -7.20 12.73 -5.94
C PRO A 196 -5.70 12.71 -6.27
N ASP A 197 -4.84 12.38 -5.30
CA ASP A 197 -3.38 12.42 -5.39
C ASP A 197 -2.72 11.05 -5.68
N SER A 198 -3.51 10.01 -5.93
CA SER A 198 -2.99 8.68 -6.25
C SER A 198 -2.82 8.45 -7.75
N THR A 199 -1.92 7.53 -8.13
CA THR A 199 -2.00 6.91 -9.46
C THR A 199 -3.20 5.99 -9.55
N LYS A 200 -3.83 5.94 -10.73
CA LYS A 200 -5.01 5.10 -10.96
C LYS A 200 -4.62 3.94 -11.85
N HIS A 201 -4.93 2.73 -11.39
CA HIS A 201 -4.78 1.51 -12.18
C HIS A 201 -6.14 0.83 -12.33
N ILE A 202 -6.42 0.34 -13.53
CA ILE A 202 -7.55 -0.54 -13.80
C ILE A 202 -6.99 -1.87 -14.23
N ILE A 203 -7.39 -2.95 -13.58
CA ILE A 203 -6.98 -4.30 -13.94
C ILE A 203 -8.23 -5.05 -14.38
N VAL A 204 -8.25 -5.50 -15.63
CA VAL A 204 -9.35 -6.34 -16.14
C VAL A 204 -8.91 -7.79 -16.26
N VAL A 205 -9.75 -8.70 -15.79
CA VAL A 205 -9.59 -10.15 -15.99
C VAL A 205 -10.81 -10.68 -16.74
N SER A 206 -10.61 -11.11 -17.98
CA SER A 206 -11.68 -11.64 -18.84
C SER A 206 -11.12 -12.47 -19.99
N ASP A 207 -11.82 -13.56 -20.35
CA ASP A 207 -11.53 -14.41 -21.49
C ASP A 207 -12.23 -13.96 -22.78
N ASP A 208 -12.92 -12.82 -22.75
CA ASP A 208 -13.66 -12.26 -23.86
C ASP A 208 -13.27 -10.79 -24.13
N ASP A 209 -13.83 -10.18 -25.17
CA ASP A 209 -13.61 -8.76 -25.49
C ASP A 209 -14.69 -7.82 -24.92
N SER A 210 -14.38 -6.53 -24.78
CA SER A 210 -15.35 -5.52 -24.35
C SER A 210 -16.27 -5.05 -25.48
N TYR A 211 -17.55 -4.80 -25.16
CA TYR A 211 -18.43 -4.04 -26.06
C TYR A 211 -18.09 -2.55 -26.12
N VAL A 212 -17.40 -2.02 -25.10
CA VAL A 212 -16.97 -0.61 -25.07
C VAL A 212 -15.63 -0.53 -25.78
N ALA A 213 -15.54 0.29 -26.83
CA ALA A 213 -14.30 0.46 -27.55
C ALA A 213 -13.23 1.14 -26.67
N ALA A 214 -11.96 0.77 -26.83
CA ALA A 214 -10.85 1.30 -26.04
C ALA A 214 -10.83 2.84 -25.98
N ALA A 215 -10.87 3.49 -27.14
CA ALA A 215 -10.88 4.96 -27.25
C ALA A 215 -12.15 5.61 -26.67
N GLU A 216 -13.28 4.90 -26.69
CA GLU A 216 -14.52 5.38 -26.08
C GLU A 216 -14.44 5.31 -24.56
N PHE A 217 -13.90 4.22 -24.01
CA PHE A 217 -13.68 4.09 -22.58
C PHE A 217 -12.69 5.13 -22.05
N ASP A 218 -11.54 5.31 -22.70
CA ASP A 218 -10.53 6.29 -22.31
C ASP A 218 -11.13 7.70 -22.18
N ALA A 219 -11.84 8.14 -23.23
CA ALA A 219 -12.50 9.43 -23.22
C ALA A 219 -13.55 9.56 -22.11
N GLN A 220 -14.32 8.50 -21.83
CA GLN A 220 -15.33 8.51 -20.77
C GLN A 220 -14.70 8.50 -19.38
N PHE A 221 -13.68 7.68 -19.15
CA PHE A 221 -13.01 7.54 -17.86
C PHE A 221 -12.28 8.83 -17.46
N LEU A 222 -11.56 9.45 -18.40
CA LEU A 222 -10.91 10.75 -18.20
C LEU A 222 -11.90 11.89 -17.96
N ALA A 223 -13.13 11.77 -18.49
CA ALA A 223 -14.18 12.76 -18.26
C ALA A 223 -14.86 12.63 -16.88
N LEU A 224 -14.67 11.52 -16.16
CA LEU A 224 -15.25 11.32 -14.83
C LEU A 224 -14.61 12.25 -13.79
N ASP A 225 -13.28 12.35 -13.79
CA ASP A 225 -12.52 13.17 -12.85
C ASP A 225 -11.15 13.56 -13.43
N PRO A 226 -10.70 14.82 -13.27
CA PRO A 226 -9.37 15.24 -13.73
C PRO A 226 -8.20 14.44 -13.13
N SER A 227 -8.36 13.87 -11.93
CA SER A 227 -7.35 13.02 -11.27
C SER A 227 -7.15 11.66 -11.94
N HIS A 228 -7.98 11.31 -12.93
CA HIS A 228 -7.78 10.11 -13.75
C HIS A 228 -6.75 10.32 -14.87
N ALA A 229 -6.27 11.55 -15.09
CA ALA A 229 -5.23 11.81 -16.07
C ALA A 229 -3.98 10.98 -15.76
N GLY A 230 -3.50 10.24 -16.76
CA GLY A 230 -2.33 9.35 -16.61
C GLY A 230 -2.63 8.03 -15.90
N TYR A 231 -3.89 7.59 -15.85
CA TYR A 231 -4.22 6.23 -15.42
C TYR A 231 -3.62 5.18 -16.35
N ALA A 232 -3.32 4.00 -15.81
CA ALA A 232 -2.93 2.83 -16.58
C ALA A 232 -4.07 1.80 -16.58
N LEU A 233 -4.33 1.20 -17.73
CA LEU A 233 -5.14 -0.01 -17.82
C LEU A 233 -4.25 -1.21 -18.08
N ASP A 234 -4.26 -2.12 -17.14
CA ASP A 234 -3.60 -3.40 -17.19
C ASP A 234 -4.65 -4.52 -17.35
N GLY A 235 -4.25 -5.70 -17.80
CA GLY A 235 -5.19 -6.80 -17.96
C GLY A 235 -4.57 -8.19 -18.00
N ILE A 236 -5.29 -9.17 -17.44
CA ILE A 236 -5.06 -10.58 -17.73
C ILE A 236 -6.19 -11.01 -18.66
N VAL A 237 -5.91 -10.98 -19.96
CA VAL A 237 -6.92 -11.20 -21.00
C VAL A 237 -6.46 -12.25 -21.98
N ALA A 238 -7.42 -12.86 -22.69
CA ALA A 238 -7.10 -13.76 -23.78
C ALA A 238 -6.39 -12.99 -24.91
N THR A 239 -5.10 -13.25 -25.13
CA THR A 239 -4.32 -12.66 -26.24
C THR A 239 -4.43 -13.49 -27.53
N GLU A 240 -4.93 -14.70 -27.39
CA GLU A 240 -5.28 -15.63 -28.45
C GLU A 240 -6.57 -16.36 -28.06
N PRO A 241 -7.32 -16.94 -29.01
CA PRO A 241 -8.51 -17.70 -28.67
C PRO A 241 -8.16 -18.90 -27.80
N CYS A 242 -8.68 -18.96 -26.58
CA CYS A 242 -8.56 -20.10 -25.67
C CYS A 242 -9.90 -20.45 -25.03
N GLY A 243 -10.17 -21.77 -24.93
CA GLY A 243 -11.46 -22.26 -24.46
C GLY A 243 -12.61 -21.85 -25.40
N GLU A 244 -13.68 -21.31 -24.80
CA GLU A 244 -14.84 -20.75 -25.51
C GLU A 244 -14.76 -19.21 -25.65
N GLY A 245 -13.67 -18.60 -25.16
CA GLY A 245 -13.45 -17.16 -25.12
C GLY A 245 -12.93 -16.56 -26.43
N SER A 246 -12.92 -15.25 -26.48
CA SER A 246 -12.46 -14.43 -27.60
C SER A 246 -11.29 -13.53 -27.21
N VAL A 247 -10.49 -13.11 -28.19
CA VAL A 247 -9.35 -12.23 -27.93
C VAL A 247 -9.84 -10.88 -27.39
N GLY A 248 -9.28 -10.43 -26.27
CA GLY A 248 -9.60 -9.17 -25.62
C GLY A 248 -9.05 -7.93 -26.34
N GLU A 249 -9.42 -7.73 -27.60
CA GLU A 249 -8.85 -6.68 -28.46
C GLU A 249 -8.97 -5.26 -27.86
N GLN A 250 -10.11 -4.91 -27.25
CA GLN A 250 -10.29 -3.60 -26.62
C GLN A 250 -9.41 -3.41 -25.39
N TYR A 251 -9.24 -4.46 -24.59
CA TYR A 251 -8.37 -4.40 -23.41
C TYR A 251 -6.90 -4.22 -23.80
N ILE A 252 -6.46 -4.98 -24.81
CA ILE A 252 -5.10 -4.88 -25.36
C ILE A 252 -4.85 -3.48 -25.93
N ALA A 253 -5.77 -2.97 -26.76
CA ALA A 253 -5.64 -1.63 -27.35
C ALA A 253 -5.64 -0.52 -26.29
N LEU A 254 -6.38 -0.70 -25.20
CA LEU A 254 -6.47 0.27 -24.12
C LEU A 254 -5.23 0.24 -23.21
N ALA A 255 -4.64 -0.94 -22.98
CA ALA A 255 -3.35 -1.06 -22.31
C ALA A 255 -2.25 -0.38 -23.14
N GLU A 256 -2.20 -0.59 -24.45
CA GLU A 256 -1.25 0.11 -25.34
C GLU A 256 -1.44 1.64 -25.31
N LEU A 257 -2.69 2.10 -25.27
CA LEU A 257 -3.02 3.53 -25.21
C LEU A 257 -2.57 4.19 -23.90
N THR A 258 -2.71 3.47 -22.79
CA THR A 258 -2.46 3.99 -21.43
C THR A 258 -1.08 3.65 -20.89
N GLY A 259 -0.31 2.81 -21.62
CA GLY A 259 0.99 2.32 -21.19
C GLY A 259 0.94 1.22 -20.12
N GLY A 260 -0.20 0.54 -19.98
CA GLY A 260 -0.36 -0.60 -19.08
C GLY A 260 0.14 -1.92 -19.67
N VAL A 261 -0.01 -3.00 -18.91
CA VAL A 261 0.56 -4.32 -19.23
C VAL A 261 -0.51 -5.38 -19.40
N ILE A 262 -0.29 -6.26 -20.39
CA ILE A 262 -1.13 -7.42 -20.67
C ILE A 262 -0.42 -8.71 -20.26
N GLY A 263 -1.07 -9.48 -19.38
CA GLY A 263 -0.77 -10.89 -19.13
C GLY A 263 -1.68 -11.80 -19.95
N ASN A 264 -1.16 -12.95 -20.39
CA ASN A 264 -1.93 -13.92 -21.15
C ASN A 264 -2.79 -14.78 -20.22
N LEU A 265 -4.12 -14.60 -20.28
CA LEU A 265 -5.06 -15.41 -19.50
C LEU A 265 -5.00 -16.90 -19.88
N CYS A 266 -4.79 -17.19 -21.16
CA CYS A 266 -4.76 -18.56 -21.68
C CYS A 266 -3.61 -19.40 -21.11
N GLU A 267 -2.52 -18.74 -20.71
CA GLU A 267 -1.36 -19.34 -20.06
C GLU A 267 -1.38 -19.14 -18.53
N GLN A 268 -2.45 -18.53 -18.00
CA GLN A 268 -2.60 -18.12 -16.60
C GLN A 268 -1.40 -17.31 -16.10
N GLU A 269 -0.91 -16.41 -16.94
CA GLU A 269 0.24 -15.54 -16.63
C GLU A 269 -0.18 -14.35 -15.77
N PHE A 270 -0.55 -14.63 -14.52
CA PHE A 270 -0.85 -13.60 -13.54
C PHE A 270 0.42 -12.91 -13.02
N GLN A 271 1.55 -13.63 -12.95
CA GLN A 271 2.79 -13.09 -12.38
C GLN A 271 3.41 -11.95 -13.20
N PRO A 272 3.50 -12.01 -14.54
CA PRO A 272 3.98 -10.87 -15.32
C PRO A 272 3.14 -9.60 -15.11
N LEU A 273 1.82 -9.74 -14.93
CA LEU A 273 0.98 -8.62 -14.56
C LEU A 273 1.35 -8.08 -13.18
N PHE A 274 1.54 -8.92 -12.17
CA PHE A 274 1.88 -8.45 -10.83
C PHE A 274 3.28 -7.86 -10.72
N ASP A 275 4.25 -8.41 -11.46
CA ASP A 275 5.58 -7.83 -11.60
C ASP A 275 5.50 -6.47 -12.30
N ALA A 276 4.67 -6.38 -13.35
CA ALA A 276 4.44 -5.14 -14.06
C ALA A 276 3.69 -4.11 -13.21
N LEU A 277 2.68 -4.49 -12.44
CA LEU A 277 1.95 -3.62 -11.52
C LEU A 277 2.86 -3.18 -10.38
N SER A 278 3.65 -4.09 -9.81
CA SER A 278 4.67 -3.71 -8.85
C SER A 278 5.62 -2.70 -9.48
N THR A 279 6.11 -2.95 -10.70
CA THR A 279 7.00 -2.02 -11.42
C THR A 279 6.32 -0.70 -11.79
N ALA A 280 5.07 -0.71 -12.23
CA ALA A 280 4.32 0.46 -12.71
C ALA A 280 3.77 1.28 -11.56
N VAL A 281 3.40 0.65 -10.45
CA VAL A 281 3.11 1.33 -9.19
C VAL A 281 4.39 1.85 -8.56
N LEU A 282 5.54 1.16 -8.68
CA LEU A 282 6.84 1.68 -8.27
C LEU A 282 7.31 2.84 -9.17
N ALA A 283 7.13 2.76 -10.48
CA ALA A 283 7.50 3.81 -11.44
C ALA A 283 6.52 5.00 -11.41
N GLY A 284 5.22 4.71 -11.20
CA GLY A 284 4.15 5.69 -10.98
C GLY A 284 4.15 6.26 -9.57
N SER A 285 4.84 5.61 -8.63
CA SER A 285 5.25 6.18 -7.35
C SER A 285 6.38 7.18 -7.50
N SER A 286 6.33 7.95 -8.60
CA SER A 286 7.10 9.16 -8.81
C SER A 286 7.11 9.94 -7.51
N LEU A 287 8.31 10.09 -6.98
CA LEU A 287 8.58 10.70 -5.70
C LEU A 287 8.02 12.13 -5.76
N SER A 288 7.06 12.45 -4.90
CA SER A 288 6.35 13.75 -4.98
C SER A 288 7.35 14.88 -5.12
N CYS A 289 7.17 15.74 -6.12
CA CYS A 289 8.06 16.90 -6.30
C CYS A 289 7.87 17.96 -5.21
N THR A 290 6.84 17.80 -4.38
CA THR A 290 6.56 18.63 -3.22
C THR A 290 6.49 17.77 -1.96
N TRP A 291 7.18 18.20 -0.91
CA TRP A 291 7.17 17.55 0.40
C TRP A 291 6.66 18.53 1.47
N PRO A 292 5.88 18.08 2.45
CA PRO A 292 5.54 18.92 3.59
C PRO A 292 6.80 19.23 4.41
N MET A 293 6.82 20.40 5.04
CA MET A 293 7.86 20.75 6.00
C MET A 293 7.81 19.79 7.21
N PRO A 294 8.94 19.23 7.70
CA PRO A 294 8.94 18.33 8.85
C PRO A 294 8.39 19.04 10.10
N GLU A 295 7.72 18.27 10.97
CA GLU A 295 7.23 18.80 12.24
C GLU A 295 8.40 19.14 13.18
N ALA A 296 8.41 20.35 13.72
CA ALA A 296 9.41 20.76 14.69
C ALA A 296 9.22 19.97 16.01
N PRO A 297 10.31 19.55 16.69
CA PRO A 297 10.22 19.01 18.04
C PRO A 297 9.47 19.96 18.98
N GLU A 298 8.69 19.42 19.94
CA GLU A 298 7.83 20.21 20.83
C GLU A 298 8.56 21.43 21.43
N GLY A 299 7.98 22.62 21.22
CA GLY A 299 8.48 23.88 21.76
C GLY A 299 9.64 24.53 20.98
N LYS A 300 10.02 24.01 19.81
CA LYS A 300 11.07 24.59 18.96
C LYS A 300 10.51 25.08 17.62
N LEU A 301 11.24 26.00 16.98
CA LEU A 301 10.98 26.45 15.62
C LEU A 301 12.12 25.95 14.73
N ILE A 302 11.76 25.47 13.54
CA ILE A 302 12.74 25.16 12.50
C ILE A 302 13.29 26.45 11.93
N ASP A 303 14.61 26.54 11.74
CA ASP A 303 15.22 27.61 10.96
C ASP A 303 15.24 27.22 9.47
N PRO A 304 14.43 27.85 8.60
CA PRO A 304 14.40 27.54 7.17
C PRO A 304 15.75 27.74 6.48
N SER A 305 16.64 28.57 7.03
CA SER A 305 17.98 28.81 6.48
C SER A 305 18.97 27.68 6.73
N SER A 306 18.64 26.78 7.65
CA SER A 306 19.46 25.63 8.04
C SER A 306 19.04 24.31 7.39
N VAL A 307 18.01 24.33 6.55
CA VAL A 307 17.49 23.14 5.87
C VAL A 307 18.43 22.73 4.74
N GLU A 308 18.90 21.49 4.80
CA GLU A 308 19.68 20.84 3.76
C GLU A 308 18.95 19.56 3.33
N ILE A 309 18.91 19.32 2.01
CA ILE A 309 18.23 18.17 1.43
C ILE A 309 19.25 17.30 0.74
N VAL A 310 19.38 16.07 1.23
CA VAL A 310 20.16 15.03 0.58
C VAL A 310 19.20 14.06 -0.08
N LEU A 311 19.35 13.89 -1.39
CA LEU A 311 18.60 12.91 -2.16
C LEU A 311 19.53 11.79 -2.56
N THR A 312 19.02 10.56 -2.55
CA THR A 312 19.67 9.42 -3.18
C THR A 312 18.70 8.85 -4.20
N ILE A 313 18.99 8.95 -5.50
CA ILE A 313 18.14 8.42 -6.57
C ILE A 313 18.82 7.19 -7.17
N ASP A 314 18.12 6.05 -7.21
CA ASP A 314 18.63 4.77 -7.73
C ASP A 314 19.99 4.36 -7.12
N GLY A 315 20.14 4.63 -5.82
CA GLY A 315 21.36 4.40 -5.05
C GLY A 315 22.49 5.41 -5.30
N VAL A 316 22.24 6.47 -6.07
CA VAL A 316 23.20 7.54 -6.37
C VAL A 316 22.85 8.80 -5.58
N PRO A 317 23.75 9.28 -4.70
CA PRO A 317 23.56 10.54 -3.99
C PRO A 317 23.56 11.71 -4.97
N ILE A 318 22.51 12.54 -4.90
CA ILE A 318 22.37 13.77 -5.64
C ILE A 318 22.55 14.95 -4.68
N THR A 319 23.46 15.84 -5.04
CA THR A 319 23.61 17.12 -4.34
C THR A 319 22.54 18.08 -4.85
N THR A 320 21.69 18.56 -3.95
CA THR A 320 20.69 19.59 -4.26
C THR A 320 21.06 20.91 -3.59
N GLY A 321 20.79 22.02 -4.27
CA GLY A 321 20.96 23.36 -3.71
C GLY A 321 19.62 24.06 -3.49
N ARG A 322 19.50 24.80 -2.38
CA ARG A 322 18.36 25.70 -2.19
C ARG A 322 18.44 26.88 -3.15
N VAL A 323 17.35 27.16 -3.85
CA VAL A 323 17.15 28.37 -4.66
C VAL A 323 16.04 29.24 -4.08
N GLU A 324 15.92 30.50 -4.52
CA GLU A 324 14.95 31.44 -3.96
C GLU A 324 13.50 31.07 -4.31
N ASN A 325 13.26 30.59 -5.52
CA ASN A 325 11.95 30.24 -6.06
C ASN A 325 12.11 29.45 -7.39
N ALA A 326 10.98 29.09 -8.00
CA ALA A 326 10.93 28.37 -9.27
C ALA A 326 11.72 29.02 -10.42
N GLU A 327 11.80 30.36 -10.47
CA GLU A 327 12.48 31.10 -11.55
C GLU A 327 14.01 31.03 -11.41
N ALA A 328 14.50 30.78 -10.19
CA ALA A 328 15.92 30.63 -9.90
C ALA A 328 16.42 29.19 -10.15
N CYS A 329 15.54 28.26 -10.53
CA CYS A 329 15.92 26.89 -10.88
C CYS A 329 16.75 26.86 -12.17
N ASN A 330 17.91 26.22 -12.11
CA ASN A 330 18.75 25.96 -13.28
C ASN A 330 18.33 24.63 -13.92
N PRO A 331 18.03 24.57 -15.23
CA PRO A 331 17.68 23.31 -15.90
C PRO A 331 18.78 22.25 -15.87
N ASP A 332 20.05 22.65 -15.70
CA ASP A 332 21.20 21.73 -15.69
C ASP A 332 21.65 21.35 -14.26
N GLN A 333 20.92 21.76 -13.22
CA GLN A 333 21.30 21.48 -11.82
C GLN A 333 20.10 21.08 -10.98
N HIS A 334 20.34 20.18 -10.03
CA HIS A 334 19.32 19.83 -9.05
C HIS A 334 19.22 20.91 -7.97
N GLY A 335 17.99 21.27 -7.63
CA GLY A 335 17.69 22.22 -6.56
C GLY A 335 16.26 22.12 -6.07
N TRP A 336 15.95 22.92 -5.06
CA TRP A 336 14.65 23.01 -4.40
C TRP A 336 14.45 24.41 -3.81
N TYR A 337 13.21 24.77 -3.52
CA TYR A 337 12.82 26.04 -2.91
C TYR A 337 11.61 25.84 -1.98
N PHE A 338 11.29 26.85 -1.17
CA PHE A 338 10.09 26.81 -0.32
C PHE A 338 8.88 27.44 -1.01
N ASP A 339 7.68 27.00 -0.64
CA ASP A 339 6.43 27.65 -1.01
C ASP A 339 6.38 29.12 -0.54
N ASP A 340 6.78 29.37 0.70
CA ASP A 340 6.94 30.70 1.28
C ASP A 340 8.34 30.83 1.92
N PRO A 341 9.17 31.82 1.52
CA PRO A 341 10.52 31.97 2.04
C PRO A 341 10.59 32.41 3.52
N THR A 342 9.48 32.85 4.10
CA THR A 342 9.39 33.39 5.47
C THR A 342 8.63 32.47 6.43
N ALA A 343 7.69 31.68 5.94
CA ALA A 343 6.92 30.71 6.73
C ALA A 343 6.65 29.44 5.90
N PRO A 344 7.68 28.64 5.61
CA PRO A 344 7.55 27.51 4.70
C PRO A 344 6.61 26.44 5.28
N THR A 345 5.67 26.01 4.46
CA THR A 345 4.83 24.83 4.76
C THR A 345 5.19 23.65 3.87
N GLN A 346 5.86 23.92 2.74
CA GLN A 346 6.23 22.93 1.75
C GLN A 346 7.61 23.20 1.16
N ILE A 347 8.31 22.12 0.85
CA ILE A 347 9.54 22.09 0.06
C ILE A 347 9.15 21.66 -1.35
N ILE A 348 9.56 22.41 -2.36
CA ILE A 348 9.24 22.16 -3.77
C ILE A 348 10.53 21.98 -4.55
N ASN A 349 10.65 20.88 -5.29
CA ASN A 349 11.80 20.57 -6.12
C ASN A 349 11.78 21.35 -7.43
N CYS A 350 12.95 21.76 -7.90
CA CYS A 350 13.13 22.32 -9.24
C CYS A 350 12.75 21.29 -10.30
N ALA A 351 12.34 21.78 -11.49
CA ALA A 351 11.87 20.93 -12.59
C ALA A 351 12.84 19.79 -12.94
N GLN A 352 14.15 20.03 -12.98
CA GLN A 352 15.13 18.99 -13.27
C GLN A 352 15.17 17.90 -12.18
N THR A 353 15.25 18.30 -10.90
CA THR A 353 15.19 17.36 -9.78
C THR A 353 13.89 16.57 -9.80
N CYS A 354 12.77 17.24 -10.06
CA CYS A 354 11.46 16.64 -10.17
C CYS A 354 11.42 15.59 -11.29
N ASN A 355 11.87 15.92 -12.50
CA ASN A 355 11.90 14.97 -13.62
C ASN A 355 12.73 13.71 -13.29
N ASP A 356 13.87 13.88 -12.62
CA ASP A 356 14.74 12.75 -12.26
C ASP A 356 14.14 11.90 -11.12
N LEU A 357 13.45 12.55 -10.17
CA LEU A 357 12.65 11.90 -9.13
C LEU A 357 11.43 11.17 -9.72
N GLU A 358 10.79 11.72 -10.75
CA GLU A 358 9.65 11.09 -11.42
C GLU A 358 10.08 9.91 -12.31
N ALA A 359 11.32 9.90 -12.80
CA ALA A 359 11.88 8.80 -13.60
C ALA A 359 12.59 7.72 -12.76
N ALA A 360 12.78 7.95 -11.46
CA ALA A 360 13.51 7.07 -10.56
C ALA A 360 12.75 5.77 -10.24
N MET A 361 13.47 4.66 -10.12
CA MET A 361 12.90 3.40 -9.60
C MET A 361 12.88 3.39 -8.07
N THR A 362 13.82 4.10 -7.43
CA THR A 362 13.95 4.22 -5.98
C THR A 362 14.54 5.59 -5.62
N ALA A 363 14.09 6.18 -4.51
CA ALA A 363 14.89 7.21 -3.86
C ALA A 363 14.71 7.29 -2.35
N GLU A 364 15.73 7.87 -1.71
CA GLU A 364 15.76 8.20 -0.30
C GLU A 364 15.88 9.72 -0.15
N LEU A 365 15.11 10.28 0.79
CA LEU A 365 15.17 11.68 1.16
C LEU A 365 15.64 11.79 2.60
N GLU A 366 16.63 12.63 2.79
CA GLU A 366 17.09 13.01 4.11
C GLU A 366 17.00 14.52 4.21
N ILE A 367 16.08 15.00 5.06
CA ILE A 367 15.96 16.42 5.38
C ILE A 367 16.74 16.66 6.67
N GLN A 368 17.85 17.37 6.56
CA GLN A 368 18.63 17.82 7.70
C GLN A 368 18.20 19.23 8.06
N VAL A 369 17.84 19.43 9.34
CA VAL A 369 17.31 20.69 9.82
C VAL A 369 18.04 21.14 11.07
N GLY A 370 18.47 22.40 11.09
CA GLY A 370 18.88 23.09 12.31
C GLY A 370 17.68 23.66 13.08
N CYS A 371 17.67 23.46 14.40
CA CYS A 371 16.70 24.11 15.28
C CYS A 371 17.20 25.51 15.67
N ALA A 372 16.34 26.54 15.62
CA ALA A 372 16.59 27.81 16.30
C ALA A 372 16.01 27.80 17.72
N SER A 373 16.68 28.47 18.67
CA SER A 373 16.10 28.74 19.98
C SER A 373 15.05 29.85 19.86
N SER A 374 13.86 29.62 20.43
CA SER A 374 12.82 30.64 20.51
C SER A 374 13.34 31.80 21.38
N PRO A 375 13.16 33.08 20.99
CA PRO A 375 13.56 34.19 21.84
C PRO A 375 12.75 34.17 23.13
N ALA A 376 13.43 34.08 24.27
CA ALA A 376 12.80 34.26 25.58
C ALA A 376 12.17 35.66 25.62
N GLY A 377 10.85 35.70 25.84
CA GLY A 377 10.06 36.93 25.91
C GLY A 377 10.29 37.75 27.17
#